data_AF-A0AAV4EDV2-F1
#
_entry.id   AF-A0AAV4EDV2-F1
#
_cell.length_a   1.000
_cell.length_b   1.000
_cell.length_c   1.000
_cell.angle_alpha   90.00
_cell.angle_beta   90.00
_cell.angle_gamma   90.00
#
_symmetry.space_group_name_H-M   'P 1'
#
loop_
_entity.id
_entity.type
_entity.pdbx_description
1 polymer ?
#
loop_
_entity_poly.entity_id
_entity_poly.type
_entity_poly.pdbx_seq_one_letter_code
_entity_poly.pdbx_strand_id
1 'polypeptide(L)'
;MPYTYPHSCRTFFSVRAATHDGADIKFSKSEGELHCRGTTFNIHRDGQLYYLNSTSNSKTASHTLQEWHVILGHCNKADILKLQDKVDGMIISDKSDFDCEVCVLGKMTETRRREPDQTARKPLDVVHVELAGPVDPPNINGMKYSFV
;
A
#
# COMPACT_ATOMS: atom_id res chain seq x y z
N MET A 1 -26.89 9.11 -20.87
CA MET A 1 -25.73 8.62 -21.63
C MET A 1 -24.53 8.57 -20.71
N PRO A 2 -24.21 7.43 -20.07
CA PRO A 2 -22.94 7.28 -19.37
C PRO A 2 -21.88 6.77 -20.35
N TYR A 3 -20.77 7.50 -20.47
CA TYR A 3 -19.57 7.06 -21.15
C TYR A 3 -18.94 5.92 -20.34
N THR A 4 -19.12 4.68 -20.77
CA THR A 4 -18.31 3.56 -20.29
C THR A 4 -16.96 3.63 -20.99
N TYR A 5 -15.93 4.10 -20.29
CA TYR A 5 -14.55 3.88 -20.72
C TYR A 5 -14.28 2.37 -20.61
N PRO A 6 -14.05 1.65 -21.71
CA PRO A 6 -13.69 0.25 -21.62
C PRO A 6 -12.31 0.18 -20.97
N HIS A 7 -12.23 -0.47 -19.83
CA HIS A 7 -10.98 -0.85 -19.19
C HIS A 7 -10.11 -1.61 -20.19
N SER A 8 -9.15 -0.95 -20.83
CA SER A 8 -8.09 -1.64 -21.54
C SER A 8 -6.85 -1.61 -20.65
N CYS A 9 -6.83 -2.46 -19.62
CA CYS A 9 -5.60 -2.78 -18.90
C CYS A 9 -4.72 -3.60 -19.85
N ARG A 10 -4.05 -2.90 -20.77
CA ARG A 10 -3.20 -3.49 -21.81
C ARG A 10 -1.77 -3.44 -21.29
N THR A 11 -1.17 -4.61 -21.05
CA THR A 11 0.22 -4.73 -20.62
C THR A 11 1.14 -4.72 -21.83
N PHE A 12 2.23 -3.95 -21.75
CA PHE A 12 3.30 -4.00 -22.74
C PHE A 12 4.29 -5.09 -22.37
N PHE A 13 4.83 -5.76 -23.38
CA PHE A 13 5.83 -6.81 -23.22
C PHE A 13 7.14 -6.39 -23.91
N SER A 14 8.26 -6.59 -23.23
CA SER A 14 9.58 -6.26 -23.78
C SER A 14 10.06 -7.34 -24.73
N VAL A 15 10.04 -7.06 -26.03
CA VAL A 15 10.58 -7.92 -27.09
C VAL A 15 12.04 -8.28 -26.83
N ARG A 16 12.84 -7.31 -26.35
CA ARG A 16 14.27 -7.53 -26.05
C ARG A 16 14.47 -8.51 -24.90
N ALA A 17 13.67 -8.42 -23.84
CA ALA A 17 13.76 -9.36 -22.71
C ALA A 17 13.35 -10.76 -23.16
N ALA A 18 12.29 -10.85 -23.97
CA ALA A 18 11.82 -12.11 -24.56
C ALA A 18 12.91 -12.84 -25.34
N THR A 19 13.57 -12.13 -26.25
CA THR A 19 14.60 -12.71 -27.12
C THR A 19 15.87 -13.06 -26.35
N HIS A 20 16.19 -12.30 -25.30
CA HIS A 20 17.27 -12.67 -24.38
C HIS A 20 16.99 -14.00 -23.66
N ASP A 21 15.74 -14.22 -23.26
CA ASP A 21 15.29 -15.45 -22.59
C ASP A 21 15.02 -16.62 -23.58
N GLY A 22 15.44 -16.48 -24.84
CA GLY A 22 15.36 -17.53 -25.86
C GLY A 22 14.00 -17.67 -26.55
N ALA A 23 13.19 -16.61 -26.58
CA ALA A 23 11.97 -16.57 -27.38
C ALA A 23 12.24 -16.01 -28.79
N ASP A 24 11.61 -16.60 -29.80
CA ASP A 24 11.67 -16.16 -31.20
C ASP A 24 10.36 -15.47 -31.59
N ILE A 25 10.45 -14.28 -32.17
CA ILE A 25 9.27 -13.48 -32.53
C ILE A 25 9.32 -13.16 -34.02
N LYS A 26 8.22 -13.46 -34.73
CA LYS A 26 8.04 -13.15 -36.15
C LYS A 26 6.87 -12.19 -36.31
N PHE A 27 7.06 -11.14 -37.10
CA PHE A 27 6.01 -10.20 -37.47
C PHE A 27 5.82 -10.20 -38.99
N SER A 28 4.57 -10.31 -39.41
CA SER A 28 4.08 -10.19 -40.79
C SER A 28 3.15 -8.98 -40.90
N LYS A 29 2.74 -8.59 -42.10
CA LYS A 29 1.91 -7.38 -42.30
C LYS A 29 0.59 -7.41 -41.50
N SER A 30 0.00 -8.58 -41.28
CA SER A 30 -1.31 -8.76 -40.64
C SER A 30 -1.30 -9.58 -39.35
N GLU A 31 -0.20 -10.27 -39.07
CA GLU A 31 -0.11 -11.30 -38.02
C GLU A 31 1.30 -11.34 -37.43
N GLY A 32 1.44 -11.99 -36.29
CA GLY A 32 2.74 -12.34 -35.74
C GLY A 32 2.67 -13.63 -34.95
N GLU A 33 3.84 -14.19 -34.66
CA GLU A 33 3.98 -15.43 -33.92
C GLU A 33 5.11 -15.29 -32.91
N LEU A 34 4.86 -15.69 -31.66
CA LEU A 34 5.86 -15.84 -30.61
C LEU A 34 6.08 -17.33 -30.37
N HIS A 35 7.31 -17.78 -30.56
CA HIS A 35 7.76 -19.13 -30.27
C HIS A 35 8.60 -19.11 -29.00
N CYS A 36 8.19 -19.84 -27.98
CA CYS A 36 8.94 -19.95 -26.73
C CYS A 36 8.77 -21.34 -26.15
N ARG A 37 9.88 -22.01 -25.81
CA ARG A 37 9.88 -23.32 -25.10
C ARG A 37 8.97 -24.37 -25.76
N GLY A 38 8.98 -24.43 -27.09
CA GLY A 38 8.16 -25.37 -27.87
C GLY A 38 6.67 -25.03 -27.96
N THR A 39 6.24 -23.87 -27.45
CA THR A 39 4.86 -23.37 -27.58
C THR A 39 4.84 -22.18 -28.53
N THR A 40 3.84 -22.15 -29.42
CA THR A 40 3.60 -21.02 -30.32
C THR A 40 2.39 -20.24 -29.86
N PHE A 41 2.55 -18.93 -29.70
CA PHE A 41 1.48 -18.01 -29.35
C PHE A 41 1.19 -17.08 -30.53
N ASN A 42 -0.08 -17.01 -30.92
CA ASN A 42 -0.52 -16.14 -32.01
C ASN A 42 -0.60 -14.70 -31.54
N ILE A 43 -0.03 -13.80 -32.34
CA ILE A 43 -0.09 -12.36 -32.18
C ILE A 43 -0.98 -11.80 -33.28
N HIS A 44 -2.03 -11.07 -32.91
CA HIS A 44 -2.89 -10.39 -33.89
C HIS A 44 -2.55 -8.91 -33.95
N ARG A 45 -2.75 -8.30 -35.11
CA ARG A 45 -2.55 -6.86 -35.30
C ARG A 45 -3.89 -6.14 -35.20
N ASP A 46 -3.96 -5.12 -34.35
CA ASP A 46 -5.09 -4.18 -34.30
C ASP A 46 -4.54 -2.74 -34.40
N GLY A 47 -4.83 -2.12 -35.55
CA GLY A 47 -4.28 -0.81 -35.94
C GLY A 47 -2.75 -0.82 -36.11
N GLN A 48 -2.07 -0.06 -35.25
CA GLN A 48 -0.60 0.11 -35.28
C GLN A 48 0.13 -0.80 -34.28
N LEU A 49 -0.60 -1.64 -33.53
CA LEU A 49 -0.04 -2.46 -32.46
C LEU A 49 -0.27 -3.95 -32.72
N TYR A 50 0.66 -4.74 -32.20
CA TYR A 50 0.60 -6.21 -32.16
C TYR A 50 0.22 -6.67 -30.76
N TYR A 51 -0.74 -7.59 -30.68
CA TYR A 51 -1.33 -8.06 -29.43
C TYR A 51 -1.14 -9.55 -29.28
N LEU A 52 -0.50 -9.93 -28.19
CA LEU A 52 -0.44 -11.30 -27.72
C LEU A 52 -1.69 -11.55 -26.87
N ASN A 53 -2.53 -12.52 -27.25
CA ASN A 53 -3.65 -12.90 -26.41
C ASN A 53 -3.11 -13.62 -25.17
N SER A 54 -3.17 -12.96 -24.02
CA SER A 54 -3.00 -13.63 -22.75
C SER A 54 -4.24 -14.50 -22.54
N THR A 55 -4.07 -15.82 -22.49
CA THR A 55 -5.10 -16.65 -21.89
C THR A 55 -5.19 -16.22 -20.44
N SER A 56 -6.28 -15.51 -20.10
CA SER A 56 -6.63 -15.23 -18.72
C SER A 56 -6.96 -16.56 -18.05
N ASN A 57 -5.95 -17.34 -17.69
CA ASN A 57 -6.06 -18.09 -16.45
C ASN A 57 -6.18 -16.99 -15.41
N SER A 58 -7.41 -16.63 -15.07
CA SER A 58 -7.70 -15.81 -13.90
C SER A 58 -7.09 -16.56 -12.74
N LYS A 59 -5.83 -16.25 -12.43
CA LYS A 59 -5.14 -16.81 -11.28
C LYS A 59 -5.79 -16.13 -10.10
N THR A 60 -6.89 -16.73 -9.68
CA THR A 60 -7.57 -16.34 -8.46
C THR A 60 -6.56 -16.54 -7.35
N ALA A 61 -6.07 -15.43 -6.80
CA ALA A 61 -5.18 -15.44 -5.67
C ALA A 61 -6.04 -15.66 -4.43
N SER A 62 -5.88 -16.82 -3.80
CA SER A 62 -6.55 -17.17 -2.57
C SER A 62 -5.55 -17.10 -1.43
N HIS A 63 -5.67 -16.05 -0.62
CA HIS A 63 -4.80 -15.80 0.53
C HIS A 63 -5.65 -15.54 1.77
N THR A 64 -5.08 -15.77 2.95
CA THR A 64 -5.74 -15.41 4.21
C THR A 64 -5.79 -13.89 4.36
N LEU A 65 -6.63 -13.38 5.26
CA LEU A 65 -6.67 -11.95 5.57
C LEU A 65 -5.30 -11.44 6.05
N GLN A 66 -4.56 -12.25 6.80
CA GLN A 66 -3.20 -11.92 7.26
C GLN A 66 -2.21 -11.83 6.11
N GLU A 67 -2.23 -12.78 5.17
CA GLU A 67 -1.38 -12.75 3.99
C GLU A 67 -1.69 -11.54 3.12
N TRP A 68 -2.97 -11.27 2.83
CA TRP A 68 -3.39 -10.07 2.11
C TRP A 68 -2.96 -8.78 2.82
N HIS A 69 -3.02 -8.76 4.15
CA HIS A 69 -2.56 -7.63 4.95
C HIS A 69 -1.07 -7.36 4.76
N VAL A 70 -0.22 -8.40 4.70
CA VAL A 70 1.21 -8.25 4.43
C VAL A 70 1.46 -7.87 2.96
N ILE A 71 0.81 -8.54 2.01
CA ILE A 71 0.95 -8.30 0.56
C ILE A 71 0.59 -6.85 0.20
N LEU A 72 -0.44 -6.31 0.84
CA LEU A 72 -0.93 -4.94 0.60
C LEU A 72 -0.25 -3.90 1.50
N GLY A 73 0.88 -4.24 2.13
CA GLY A 73 1.69 -3.29 2.89
C GLY A 73 1.04 -2.84 4.20
N HIS A 74 0.55 -3.78 5.00
CA HIS A 74 -0.11 -3.55 6.28
C HIS A 74 -1.40 -2.71 6.19
N CYS A 75 -2.12 -2.84 5.07
CA CYS A 75 -3.39 -2.17 4.85
C CYS A 75 -4.42 -2.52 5.94
N ASN A 76 -5.32 -1.58 6.24
CA ASN A 76 -6.36 -1.79 7.25
C ASN A 76 -7.22 -3.02 6.92
N LYS A 77 -7.35 -3.95 7.88
CA LYS A 77 -8.08 -5.23 7.70
C LYS A 77 -9.50 -5.03 7.18
N ALA A 78 -10.20 -4.02 7.69
CA ALA A 78 -11.57 -3.71 7.27
C ALA A 78 -11.64 -3.27 5.80
N ASP A 79 -10.60 -2.65 5.27
CA ASP A 79 -10.57 -2.20 3.88
C ASP A 79 -10.16 -3.34 2.95
N ILE A 80 -9.30 -4.27 3.39
CA ILE A 80 -9.00 -5.52 2.68
C ILE A 80 -10.28 -6.35 2.50
N LEU A 81 -11.10 -6.49 3.54
CA LEU A 81 -12.37 -7.21 3.47
C LEU A 81 -13.34 -6.61 2.44
N LYS A 82 -13.37 -5.28 2.29
CA LYS A 82 -14.18 -4.59 1.27
C LYS A 82 -13.58 -4.70 -0.13
N LEU A 83 -12.26 -4.84 -0.24
CA LEU A 83 -11.54 -4.88 -1.51
C LEU A 83 -11.89 -6.13 -2.32
N GLN A 84 -12.18 -7.25 -1.64
CA GLN A 84 -12.57 -8.51 -2.28
C GLN A 84 -13.72 -8.33 -3.29
N ASP A 85 -14.72 -7.51 -2.96
CA ASP A 85 -15.90 -7.28 -3.82
C ASP A 85 -15.65 -6.22 -4.91
N LYS A 86 -14.46 -5.62 -4.96
CA LYS A 86 -14.09 -4.52 -5.86
C LYS A 86 -13.06 -4.92 -6.90
N VAL A 87 -12.48 -6.11 -6.81
CA VAL A 87 -11.43 -6.58 -7.72
C VAL A 87 -11.70 -8.01 -8.16
N ASP A 88 -11.40 -8.30 -9.43
CA ASP A 88 -11.50 -9.65 -9.96
C ASP A 88 -10.30 -10.50 -9.52
N GLY A 89 -10.56 -11.74 -9.11
CA GLY A 89 -9.51 -12.72 -8.81
C GLY A 89 -8.89 -12.63 -7.40
N MET A 90 -9.44 -11.82 -6.49
CA MET A 90 -9.06 -11.83 -5.08
C MET A 90 -10.01 -12.71 -4.27
N ILE A 91 -9.48 -13.70 -3.57
CA ILE A 91 -10.22 -14.50 -2.59
C ILE A 91 -9.54 -14.39 -1.24
N ILE A 92 -10.34 -14.10 -0.22
CA ILE A 92 -9.92 -14.16 1.17
C ILE A 92 -10.40 -15.50 1.74
N SER A 93 -9.47 -16.44 1.90
CA SER A 93 -9.77 -17.82 2.34
C SER A 93 -10.15 -17.89 3.82
N ASP A 94 -9.52 -17.07 4.64
CA ASP A 94 -9.81 -16.92 6.07
C ASP A 94 -9.96 -15.44 6.42
N LYS A 95 -11.09 -15.11 7.03
CA LYS A 95 -11.47 -13.75 7.47
C LYS A 95 -11.34 -13.57 8.98
N SER A 96 -10.75 -14.54 9.68
CA SER A 96 -10.44 -14.46 11.10
C SER A 96 -9.60 -13.21 11.39
N ASP A 97 -9.89 -12.58 12.53
CA ASP A 97 -9.06 -11.47 12.99
C ASP A 97 -7.75 -12.01 13.57
N PHE A 98 -6.68 -11.22 13.45
CA PHE A 98 -5.32 -11.60 13.86
C PHE A 98 -4.54 -10.38 14.35
N ASP A 99 -3.61 -10.56 15.29
CA ASP A 99 -2.75 -9.45 15.71
C ASP A 99 -1.52 -9.33 14.82
N CYS A 100 -1.23 -8.12 14.36
CA CYS A 100 -0.04 -7.81 13.58
C CYS A 100 0.90 -6.96 14.41
N GLU A 101 1.99 -7.55 14.90
CA GLU A 101 3.00 -6.89 15.73
C GLU A 101 3.56 -5.62 15.07
N VAL A 102 3.88 -5.68 13.77
CA VAL A 102 4.40 -4.52 13.01
C VAL A 102 3.40 -3.36 13.02
N CYS A 103 2.11 -3.65 12.86
CA CYS A 103 1.07 -2.62 12.96
C CYS A 103 0.92 -2.09 14.38
N VAL A 104 1.04 -2.93 15.41
CA VAL A 104 0.93 -2.50 16.80
C VAL A 104 2.08 -1.56 17.17
N LEU A 105 3.30 -1.88 16.74
CA LEU A 105 4.48 -1.05 16.97
C LEU A 105 4.51 0.22 16.11
N GLY A 106 3.96 0.15 14.90
CA GLY A 106 3.96 1.26 13.94
C GLY A 106 2.77 2.22 14.05
N LYS A 107 1.64 1.79 14.62
CA LYS A 107 0.48 2.67 14.81
C LYS A 107 0.68 3.53 16.04
N MET A 108 0.26 4.79 15.95
CA MET A 108 0.13 5.65 17.12
C MET A 108 -0.86 5.00 18.10
N THR A 109 -0.34 4.54 19.23
CA THR A 109 -1.11 3.90 20.31
C THR A 109 -1.70 4.91 21.28
N GLU A 110 -1.41 6.19 21.11
CA GLU A 110 -1.82 7.23 22.04
C GLU A 110 -3.32 7.49 21.96
N THR A 111 -4.07 6.78 22.79
CA THR A 111 -5.45 7.15 23.10
C THR A 111 -5.41 8.37 24.02
N ARG A 112 -5.94 9.50 23.55
CA ARG A 112 -6.03 10.72 24.35
C ARG A 112 -6.81 10.44 25.64
N ARG A 113 -6.15 10.56 26.81
CA ARG A 113 -6.83 10.54 28.10
C ARG A 113 -7.83 11.71 28.11
N ARG A 114 -9.12 11.40 28.28
CA ARG A 114 -10.21 12.40 28.28
C ARG A 114 -10.64 12.80 29.69
N GLU A 115 -10.05 12.18 30.71
CA GLU A 115 -10.26 12.59 32.09
C GLU A 115 -9.61 13.97 32.29
N PRO A 116 -10.40 15.00 32.67
CA PRO A 116 -9.84 16.30 32.98
C PRO A 116 -8.96 16.20 34.23
N ASP A 117 -7.85 16.92 34.22
CA ASP A 117 -7.01 17.05 35.41
C ASP A 117 -7.77 17.75 36.54
N GLN A 118 -7.37 17.47 37.78
CA GLN A 118 -7.95 18.14 38.93
C GLN A 118 -7.62 19.64 38.89
N THR A 119 -8.67 20.46 38.93
CA THR A 119 -8.54 21.92 38.99
C THR A 119 -8.49 22.42 40.43
N ALA A 120 -7.67 23.44 40.70
CA ALA A 120 -7.62 24.11 42.00
C ALA A 120 -9.00 24.68 42.40
N ARG A 121 -9.36 24.60 43.68
CA ARG A 121 -10.66 25.10 44.22
C ARG A 121 -10.49 26.36 45.07
N LYS A 122 -9.29 26.61 45.56
CA LYS A 122 -8.87 27.77 46.36
C LYS A 122 -7.46 28.20 45.95
N PRO A 123 -7.05 29.44 46.25
CA PRO A 123 -5.68 29.88 46.02
C PRO A 123 -4.67 28.94 46.71
N LEU A 124 -3.60 28.58 45.99
CA LEU A 124 -2.52 27.69 46.44
C LEU A 124 -2.88 26.20 46.62
N ASP A 125 -4.07 25.75 46.19
CA ASP A 125 -4.42 24.32 46.21
C ASP A 125 -3.51 23.46 45.31
N VAL A 126 -3.06 24.02 44.19
CA VAL A 126 -2.14 23.38 43.25
C VAL A 126 -1.14 24.43 42.77
N VAL A 127 0.15 24.11 42.83
CA VAL A 127 1.24 24.93 42.30
C VAL A 127 1.99 24.09 41.27
N HIS A 128 1.90 24.49 40.01
CA HIS A 128 2.73 23.92 38.96
C HIS A 128 4.04 24.71 38.94
N VAL A 129 5.16 24.00 39.04
CA VAL A 129 6.50 24.60 38.94
C VAL A 129 7.23 23.88 37.82
N GLU A 130 7.65 24.63 36.81
CA GLU A 130 8.47 24.16 35.70
C GLU A 130 9.84 24.82 35.74
N LEU A 131 10.88 24.11 35.30
CA LEU A 131 12.22 24.68 35.16
C LEU A 131 12.44 25.12 33.71
N ALA A 132 12.51 26.42 33.48
CA ALA A 132 12.85 26.99 32.18
C ALA A 132 14.37 27.19 32.06
N GLY A 133 14.97 26.74 30.96
CA GLY A 133 16.39 26.98 30.62
C GLY A 133 17.08 25.75 29.99
N PRO A 134 18.38 25.85 29.65
CA PRO A 134 19.25 27.02 29.84
C PRO A 134 18.98 28.14 28.83
N VAL A 135 18.90 29.38 29.31
CA VAL A 135 18.82 30.59 28.48
C VAL A 135 20.23 31.09 28.16
N ASP A 136 20.44 31.48 26.90
CA ASP A 136 21.68 32.09 26.42
C ASP A 136 21.35 33.38 25.62
N PRO A 137 21.91 34.55 25.97
CA PRO A 137 22.88 34.81 27.05
C PRO A 137 22.28 34.66 28.45
N PRO A 138 23.12 34.48 29.50
CA PRO A 138 22.64 34.46 30.88
C PRO A 138 22.02 35.81 31.27
N ASN A 139 21.15 35.80 32.28
CA ASN A 139 20.57 37.02 32.80
C ASN A 139 21.63 37.92 33.49
N ILE A 140 21.20 39.10 33.96
CA ILE A 140 22.09 40.07 34.63
C ILE A 140 22.88 39.51 35.83
N ASN A 141 22.36 38.46 36.48
CA ASN A 141 22.99 37.79 37.61
C ASN A 141 23.79 36.54 37.20
N GLY A 142 23.99 36.30 35.90
CA GLY A 142 24.70 35.13 35.41
C GLY A 142 23.90 33.81 35.45
N MET A 143 22.62 33.86 35.82
CA MET A 143 21.76 32.67 35.89
C MET A 143 21.19 32.32 34.52
N LYS A 144 21.05 31.03 34.26
CA LYS A 144 20.53 30.48 32.99
C LYS A 144 19.19 29.77 33.12
N TYR A 145 18.70 29.60 34.34
CA TYR A 145 17.47 28.86 34.62
C TYR A 145 16.54 29.68 35.51
N SER A 146 15.24 29.48 35.34
CA SER A 146 14.20 30.06 36.19
C SER A 146 13.10 29.05 36.47
N PHE A 147 12.56 29.07 37.67
CA PHE A 147 11.28 28.40 37.95
C PHE A 147 10.13 29.25 37.40
N VAL A 148 9.16 28.59 36.78
CA VAL A 148 7.90 29.17 36.25
C VAL A 148 6.73 28.49 36.92
#